data_AF-A0A0B2PLB6-F1
#
_entry.id   AF-A0A0B2PLB6-F1
#
_cell.length_a   1.000
_cell.length_b   1.000
_cell.length_c   1.000
_cell.angle_alpha   90.00
_cell.angle_beta   90.00
_cell.angle_gamma   90.00
#
_symmetry.space_group_name_H-M   'P 1'
#
loop_
_entity.id
_entity.type
_entity.pdbx_description
1 polymer ?
#
loop_
_entity_poly.entity_id
_entity_poly.type
_entity_poly.pdbx_seq_one_letter_code
_entity_poly.pdbx_strand_id
1 'polypeptide(L)'
;RQKSRSKWIKQGDGNTSYFHRIINFSRRRNALRGLHIDGNWVDKPAVVKAAILQHFQARFAEPSLNRPNLDGVSFNVLSNNQREMMVEPFKEEEI
;
A
#
# COMPACT_ATOMS: atom_id res chain seq x y z
N ARG A 1 7.68 11.06 24.69
CA ARG A 1 7.22 9.86 25.44
C ARG A 1 5.95 9.29 24.80
N GLN A 2 5.93 7.99 24.48
CA GLN A 2 4.82 7.33 23.78
C GLN A 2 3.61 7.14 24.71
N LYS A 3 2.49 7.83 24.43
CA LYS A 3 1.30 7.86 25.29
C LYS A 3 0.65 6.48 25.49
N SER A 4 0.71 5.60 24.48
CA SER A 4 0.27 4.20 24.61
C SER A 4 1.07 3.45 25.65
N ARG A 5 2.40 3.51 25.56
CA ARG A 5 3.33 2.75 26.41
C ARG A 5 3.22 3.19 27.87
N SER A 6 3.11 4.49 28.13
CA SER A 6 2.90 5.02 29.48
C SER A 6 1.53 4.63 30.06
N LYS A 7 0.48 4.52 29.24
CA LYS A 7 -0.84 4.06 29.69
C LYS A 7 -0.91 2.54 29.87
N TRP A 8 -0.26 1.78 28.99
CA TRP A 8 -0.14 0.33 29.08
C TRP A 8 0.54 -0.11 30.38
N ILE A 9 1.65 0.52 30.75
CA ILE A 9 2.33 0.26 32.03
C ILE A 9 1.39 0.44 33.24
N LYS A 10 0.42 1.36 33.14
CA LYS A 10 -0.52 1.67 34.23
C LYS A 10 -1.83 0.86 34.18
N GLN A 11 -2.30 0.47 32.99
CA GLN A 11 -3.64 -0.08 32.77
C GLN A 11 -3.66 -1.49 32.18
N GLY A 12 -2.49 -2.03 31.79
CA GLY A 12 -2.37 -3.33 31.13
C GLY A 12 -3.29 -3.45 29.91
N ASP A 13 -3.94 -4.61 29.80
CA ASP A 13 -4.90 -4.96 28.74
C ASP A 13 -6.16 -4.06 28.72
N GLY A 14 -6.40 -3.25 29.77
CA GLY A 14 -7.48 -2.28 29.85
C GLY A 14 -7.27 -1.01 28.99
N ASN A 15 -6.12 -0.86 28.32
CA ASN A 15 -5.83 0.32 27.48
C ASN A 15 -6.52 0.30 26.09
N THR A 16 -7.68 -0.33 25.97
CA THR A 16 -8.47 -0.40 24.72
C THR A 16 -8.90 1.00 24.26
N SER A 17 -9.23 1.91 25.19
CA SER A 17 -9.66 3.28 24.90
C SER A 17 -8.66 4.07 24.05
N TYR A 18 -7.35 3.88 24.27
CA TYR A 18 -6.32 4.55 23.47
C TYR A 18 -6.35 4.07 22.01
N PHE A 19 -6.39 2.75 21.80
CA PHE A 19 -6.42 2.18 20.45
C PHE A 19 -7.73 2.47 19.74
N HIS A 20 -8.88 2.40 20.43
CA HIS A 20 -10.17 2.83 19.89
C HIS A 20 -10.14 4.29 19.44
N ARG A 21 -9.50 5.19 20.20
CA ARG A 21 -9.36 6.60 19.80
C ARG A 21 -8.53 6.75 18.52
N ILE A 22 -7.44 6.00 18.36
CA ILE A 22 -6.64 6.00 17.14
C ILE A 22 -7.44 5.46 15.96
N ILE A 23 -8.12 4.32 16.13
CA ILE A 23 -8.93 3.70 15.08
C ILE A 23 -10.05 4.66 14.64
N ASN A 24 -10.76 5.28 15.59
CA ASN A 24 -11.82 6.23 15.29
C ASN A 24 -11.29 7.53 14.67
N PHE A 25 -10.08 7.96 15.01
CA PHE A 25 -9.41 9.06 14.32
C PHE A 25 -9.10 8.68 12.86
N SER A 26 -8.49 7.52 12.64
CA SER A 26 -8.17 7.01 11.30
C SER A 26 -9.43 6.85 10.44
N ARG A 27 -10.48 6.23 10.99
CA ARG A 27 -11.79 6.10 10.33
C ARG A 27 -12.38 7.45 9.94
N ARG A 28 -12.36 8.45 10.82
CA ARG A 28 -12.88 9.79 10.51
C ARG A 28 -12.05 10.51 9.47
N ARG A 29 -10.72 10.37 9.51
CA ARG A 29 -9.80 10.99 8.56
C ARG A 29 -9.90 10.36 7.17
N ASN A 30 -10.08 9.05 7.09
CA ASN A 30 -10.12 8.29 5.84
C ASN A 30 -11.54 8.10 5.30
N ALA A 31 -12.56 8.59 6.01
CA ALA A 31 -13.94 8.54 5.55
C ALA A 31 -14.11 9.45 4.33
N LEU A 32 -14.26 8.84 3.16
CA LEU A 32 -14.69 9.55 1.97
C LEU A 32 -16.20 9.81 2.06
N ARG A 33 -16.57 11.05 2.42
CA ARG A 33 -17.98 11.45 2.59
C ARG A 33 -18.67 11.81 1.27
N GLY A 34 -17.88 12.15 0.26
CA GLY A 34 -18.36 12.64 -1.03
C GLY A 34 -17.21 13.22 -1.83
N LEU A 35 -17.52 13.63 -3.06
CA LEU A 35 -16.60 14.25 -4.01
C LEU A 35 -17.28 15.42 -4.70
N HIS A 36 -16.50 16.42 -5.10
CA HIS A 36 -16.97 17.40 -6.07
C HIS A 36 -16.89 16.81 -7.48
N ILE A 37 -18.03 16.69 -8.14
CA ILE A 37 -18.16 16.23 -9.51
C ILE A 37 -18.89 17.35 -10.27
N ASP A 38 -18.25 17.89 -11.31
CA ASP A 38 -18.80 18.96 -12.15
C ASP A 38 -19.33 20.17 -11.35
N GLY A 39 -18.57 20.58 -10.32
CA GLY A 39 -18.90 21.71 -9.45
C GLY A 39 -19.90 21.38 -8.33
N ASN A 40 -20.55 20.22 -8.34
CA ASN A 40 -21.53 19.82 -7.33
C ASN A 40 -20.94 18.86 -6.31
N TRP A 41 -21.29 19.03 -5.03
CA TRP A 41 -20.96 18.05 -4.00
C TRP A 41 -21.87 16.83 -4.13
N VAL A 42 -21.27 15.66 -4.34
CA VAL A 42 -21.97 14.39 -4.48
C VAL A 42 -21.52 13.43 -3.38
N ASP A 43 -22.48 12.93 -2.60
CA ASP A 43 -22.27 12.00 -1.49
C ASP A 43 -22.89 10.61 -1.73
N LYS A 44 -23.65 10.44 -2.82
CA LYS A 44 -24.27 9.16 -3.21
C LYS A 44 -23.19 8.11 -3.48
N PRO A 45 -23.13 7.01 -2.69
CA PRO A 45 -22.02 6.05 -2.77
C PRO A 45 -21.81 5.42 -4.15
N ALA A 46 -22.90 5.12 -4.87
CA ALA A 46 -22.82 4.54 -6.21
C ALA A 46 -22.14 5.50 -7.21
N VAL A 47 -22.51 6.79 -7.15
CA VAL A 47 -21.98 7.82 -8.06
C VAL A 47 -20.53 8.13 -7.73
N VAL A 48 -20.20 8.28 -6.44
CA VAL A 48 -18.83 8.49 -5.97
C VAL A 48 -17.91 7.35 -6.41
N LYS A 49 -18.33 6.10 -6.25
CA LYS A 49 -17.55 4.93 -6.69
C LYS A 49 -17.33 4.93 -8.20
N ALA A 50 -18.36 5.22 -8.99
CA ALA A 50 -18.24 5.29 -10.44
C ALA A 50 -17.25 6.37 -10.89
N ALA A 51 -17.33 7.58 -10.31
CA ALA A 51 -16.43 8.67 -10.63
C ALA A 51 -14.96 8.36 -10.30
N ILE A 52 -14.71 7.73 -9.14
CA ILE A 52 -13.35 7.30 -8.75
C ILE A 52 -12.81 6.25 -9.72
N LEU A 53 -13.64 5.25 -10.04
CA LEU A 53 -13.26 4.19 -10.98
C LEU A 53 -12.87 4.79 -12.34
N GLN A 54 -13.72 5.65 -12.90
CA GLN A 54 -13.47 6.32 -14.17
C GLN A 54 -12.18 7.16 -14.13
N HIS A 55 -11.95 7.92 -13.05
CA HIS A 55 -10.74 8.73 -12.89
C HIS A 55 -9.47 7.86 -12.95
N PHE A 56 -9.42 6.77 -12.20
CA PHE A 56 -8.25 5.92 -12.17
C PHE A 56 -8.09 5.07 -13.43
N GLN A 57 -9.19 4.62 -14.03
CA GLN A 57 -9.15 3.96 -15.35
C GLN A 57 -8.52 4.87 -16.39
N ALA A 58 -8.97 6.12 -16.50
CA ALA A 58 -8.39 7.07 -17.46
C ALA A 58 -6.93 7.41 -17.13
N ARG A 59 -6.59 7.56 -15.84
CA ARG A 59 -5.23 7.91 -15.41
C ARG A 59 -4.20 6.80 -15.64
N PHE A 60 -4.62 5.55 -15.50
CA PHE A 60 -3.75 4.39 -15.68
C PHE A 60 -3.96 3.67 -17.02
N ALA A 61 -4.79 4.23 -17.91
CA ALA A 61 -4.88 3.77 -19.28
C ALA A 61 -3.54 4.05 -19.97
N GLU A 62 -2.90 3.01 -20.50
CA GLU A 62 -1.68 3.15 -21.30
C GLU A 62 -2.07 3.68 -22.70
N PRO A 63 -1.62 4.88 -23.10
CA PRO A 63 -2.00 5.45 -24.39
C PRO A 63 -1.29 4.75 -25.56
N SER A 64 -0.16 4.09 -25.32
CA SER A 64 0.63 3.39 -26.33
C SER A 64 0.22 1.93 -26.44
N LEU A 65 -0.46 1.59 -27.54
CA LEU A 65 -0.76 0.19 -27.89
C LEU A 65 0.49 -0.58 -28.33
N ASN A 66 1.51 0.12 -28.84
CA ASN A 66 2.76 -0.48 -29.28
C ASN A 66 3.81 -0.36 -28.18
N ARG A 67 3.68 -1.18 -27.14
CA ARG A 67 4.71 -1.34 -26.12
C ARG A 67 5.82 -2.23 -26.69
N PRO A 68 7.06 -1.73 -26.86
CA PRO A 68 8.16 -2.58 -27.27
C PRO A 68 8.35 -3.68 -26.23
N ASN A 69 8.35 -4.93 -26.68
CA ASN A 69 8.74 -6.07 -25.88
C ASN A 69 10.27 -6.14 -25.83
N LEU A 70 10.78 -6.87 -24.84
CA LEU A 70 12.21 -7.17 -24.72
C LEU A 70 12.57 -8.43 -25.53
N ASP A 71 11.74 -8.79 -26.51
CA ASP A 71 11.95 -9.98 -27.32
C ASP A 71 13.24 -9.81 -28.14
N GLY A 72 14.11 -10.83 -28.10
CA GLY A 72 15.44 -10.77 -28.70
C GLY A 72 16.51 -10.11 -27.81
N VAL A 73 16.15 -9.53 -26.67
CA VAL A 73 17.13 -9.05 -25.68
C VAL A 73 17.60 -10.23 -24.83
N SER A 74 18.89 -10.55 -24.94
CA SER A 74 19.54 -11.57 -24.11
C SER A 74 19.97 -10.93 -22.78
N PHE A 75 19.31 -11.31 -21.69
CA PHE A 75 19.75 -10.92 -20.35
C PHE A 75 20.79 -11.90 -19.83
N ASN A 76 21.76 -11.40 -19.05
CA ASN A 76 22.66 -12.28 -18.32
C ASN A 76 21.85 -13.06 -17.28
N VAL A 77 21.85 -14.38 -17.41
CA VAL A 77 21.17 -15.29 -16.48
C VAL A 77 22.22 -16.00 -15.64
N LEU A 78 21.97 -16.08 -14.34
CA LEU A 78 22.82 -16.85 -13.43
C LEU A 78 22.80 -18.33 -13.82
N SER A 79 23.98 -18.93 -13.89
CA SER A 79 24.10 -20.38 -14.02
C SER A 79 23.49 -21.08 -12.80
N ASN A 80 23.19 -22.38 -12.92
CA ASN A 80 22.66 -23.16 -11.80
C ASN A 80 23.56 -23.03 -10.55
N ASN A 81 24.87 -23.19 -10.72
CA ASN A 81 25.84 -23.09 -9.62
C ASN A 81 25.86 -21.69 -9.00
N GLN A 82 25.76 -20.63 -9.81
CA GLN A 82 25.69 -19.26 -9.28
C GLN A 82 24.42 -19.05 -8.44
N ARG A 83 23.29 -19.63 -8.85
CA ARG A 83 22.06 -19.59 -8.06
C ARG A 83 22.19 -20.35 -6.74
N GLU A 84 22.82 -21.52 -6.76
CA GLU A 84 23.02 -22.33 -5.56
C GLU A 84 23.93 -21.62 -4.55
N MET A 85 25.02 -20.99 -5.00
CA MET A 85 25.91 -20.22 -4.12
C MET A 85 25.21 -19.04 -3.44
N MET A 86 24.21 -18.41 -4.08
CA MET A 86 23.49 -17.29 -3.46
C MET A 86 22.56 -17.70 -2.31
N VAL A 87 22.24 -18.98 -2.19
CA VAL A 87 21.34 -19.52 -1.15
C VAL A 87 22.11 -20.36 -0.13
N GLU A 88 23.43 -20.47 -0.27
CA GLU A 88 24.28 -21.17 0.69
C GLU A 88 24.38 -20.35 1.99
N PRO A 89 24.36 -21.01 3.17
CA PRO A 89 24.64 -20.35 4.44
C PRO A 89 26.05 -19.72 4.46
N PHE A 90 26.19 -18.56 5.10
CA PHE A 90 27.47 -17.91 5.30
C PHE A 90 28.44 -18.78 6.11
N LYS A 91 29.71 -18.74 5.72
CA LYS A 91 30.80 -19.44 6.41
C LYS A 91 31.39 -18.57 7.50
N GLU A 92 32.08 -19.19 8.47
CA GLU A 92 32.76 -18.45 9.54
C GLU A 92 33.85 -17.50 9.00
N GLU A 93 34.42 -17.79 7.83
CA GLU A 93 35.43 -16.92 7.20
C GLU A 93 34.83 -15.65 6.55
N GLU A 94 33.50 -15.61 6.38
CA GLU A 94 32.75 -14.51 5.74
C GLU A 94 32.12 -13.54 6.76
N ILE A 95 32.25 -13.82 8.06
CA ILE A 95 31.79 -12.99 9.19
C ILE A 95 32.95 -12.17 9.73
#